data_AF-A0A949T560-F1
#
_entry.id   AF-A0A949T560-F1
#
_cell.length_a   1.000
_cell.length_b   1.000
_cell.length_c   1.000
_cell.angle_alpha   90.00
_cell.angle_beta   90.00
_cell.angle_gamma   90.00
#
_symmetry.space_group_name_H-M   'P 1'
#
loop_
_entity.id
_entity.type
_entity.pdbx_description
1 polymer ?
#
loop_
_entity_poly.entity_id
_entity_poly.type
_entity_poly.pdbx_seq_one_letter_code
_entity_poly.pdbx_strand_id
1 'polypeptide(L)'
;MKTYKPHKLLCKAKFLLIRLTKSIFILGICILFYAHFIEPNWIDINYLKLKLPSLASEFNGYRIVQISDIHIDKRSKKQRLNHIFWLVNQQKPDLIAITGDFVTRRQKYYAGLYKVGKMFEYTNRGIGMTKLHLRFASRPEITVFILENYK
;
A
#
# COMPACT_ATOMS: atom_id res chain seq x y z
N MET A 1 12.14 -61.47 -15.65
CA MET A 1 12.74 -60.21 -15.10
C MET A 1 12.60 -59.10 -16.14
N LYS A 2 11.87 -58.01 -15.84
CA LYS A 2 11.78 -56.84 -16.75
C LYS A 2 13.08 -56.03 -16.64
N THR A 3 13.80 -55.87 -17.74
CA THR A 3 15.04 -55.09 -17.79
C THR A 3 14.74 -53.60 -17.74
N TYR A 4 15.16 -52.96 -16.64
CA TYR A 4 15.09 -51.52 -16.42
C TYR A 4 16.04 -50.80 -17.39
N LYS A 5 15.52 -49.97 -18.30
CA LYS A 5 16.32 -49.24 -19.30
C LYS A 5 16.62 -47.80 -18.82
N PRO A 6 17.86 -47.48 -18.41
CA PRO A 6 18.21 -46.20 -17.76
C PRO A 6 18.03 -44.96 -18.65
N HIS A 7 18.18 -45.09 -19.98
CA HIS A 7 18.05 -43.97 -20.93
C HIS A 7 16.63 -43.36 -20.97
N LYS A 8 15.57 -44.16 -20.72
CA LYS A 8 14.19 -43.64 -20.68
C LYS A 8 13.91 -42.82 -19.41
N LEU A 9 14.58 -43.11 -18.30
CA LEU A 9 14.43 -42.33 -17.06
C LEU A 9 15.18 -41.01 -17.12
N LEU A 10 16.37 -41.00 -17.74
CA LEU A 10 17.12 -39.76 -17.99
C LEU A 10 16.32 -38.78 -18.88
N CYS A 11 15.63 -39.26 -19.92
CA CYS A 11 14.74 -38.42 -20.72
C CYS A 11 13.52 -37.91 -19.93
N LYS A 12 12.87 -38.77 -19.13
CA LYS A 12 11.73 -38.36 -18.28
C LYS A 12 12.15 -37.34 -17.21
N ALA A 13 13.32 -37.53 -16.60
CA ALA A 13 13.89 -36.61 -15.63
C ALA A 13 14.23 -35.26 -16.28
N LYS A 14 14.85 -35.24 -17.47
CA LYS A 14 15.09 -33.99 -18.23
C LYS A 14 13.80 -33.28 -18.61
N PHE A 15 12.76 -34.00 -19.03
CA PHE A 15 11.46 -33.41 -19.39
C PHE A 15 10.71 -32.87 -18.16
N LEU A 16 10.79 -33.59 -17.03
CA LEU A 16 10.28 -33.13 -15.74
C LEU A 16 11.03 -31.89 -15.25
N LEU A 17 12.36 -31.86 -15.37
CA LEU A 17 13.20 -30.71 -15.03
C LEU A 17 12.83 -29.47 -15.86
N ILE A 18 12.63 -29.62 -17.17
CA ILE A 18 12.21 -28.53 -18.08
C ILE A 18 10.78 -28.05 -17.75
N ARG A 19 9.88 -28.94 -17.34
CA ARG A 19 8.53 -28.55 -16.89
C ARG A 19 8.57 -27.79 -15.56
N LEU A 20 9.39 -28.24 -14.60
CA LEU A 20 9.57 -27.57 -13.32
C LEU A 20 10.18 -26.17 -13.47
N THR A 21 11.20 -26.00 -14.32
CA THR A 21 11.80 -24.69 -14.56
C THR A 21 10.83 -23.71 -15.22
N LYS A 22 10.01 -24.16 -16.18
CA LYS A 22 8.94 -23.35 -16.77
C LYS A 22 7.88 -22.94 -15.74
N SER A 23 7.47 -23.85 -14.86
CA SER A 23 6.51 -23.54 -13.80
C SER A 23 7.05 -22.51 -12.80
N ILE A 24 8.32 -22.62 -12.41
CA ILE A 24 8.99 -21.63 -11.54
C ILE A 24 9.06 -20.26 -12.24
N PHE A 25 9.37 -20.24 -13.52
CA PHE A 25 9.42 -18.99 -14.30
C PHE A 25 8.04 -18.32 -14.41
N ILE A 26 6.98 -19.08 -14.68
CA ILE A 26 5.60 -18.57 -14.71
C ILE A 26 5.20 -18.05 -13.33
N LEU A 27 5.51 -18.80 -12.26
CA LEU A 27 5.24 -18.36 -10.89
C LEU A 27 5.97 -17.05 -10.55
N GLY A 28 7.24 -16.91 -10.96
CA GLY A 28 8.01 -15.68 -10.80
C GLY A 28 7.37 -14.49 -11.53
N ILE A 29 6.88 -14.69 -12.76
CA ILE A 29 6.15 -13.65 -13.51
C ILE A 29 4.85 -13.27 -12.79
N CYS A 30 4.09 -14.24 -12.29
CA CYS A 30 2.85 -13.98 -11.55
C CYS A 30 3.12 -13.19 -10.25
N ILE A 31 4.18 -13.50 -9.52
CA ILE A 31 4.59 -12.77 -8.31
C ILE A 31 4.97 -11.32 -8.67
N LEU A 32 5.76 -11.12 -9.73
CA LEU A 32 6.12 -9.77 -10.20
C LEU A 32 4.89 -8.98 -10.68
N PHE A 33 3.96 -9.64 -11.37
CA PHE A 33 2.70 -9.02 -11.80
C PHE A 33 1.85 -8.61 -10.60
N TYR A 34 1.71 -9.49 -9.60
CA TYR A 34 1.01 -9.18 -8.36
C TYR A 34 1.64 -7.99 -7.62
N ALA A 35 2.96 -8.02 -7.41
CA ALA A 35 3.71 -6.98 -6.73
C ALA A 35 3.64 -5.62 -7.46
N HIS A 36 3.57 -5.63 -8.79
CA HIS A 36 3.55 -4.40 -9.58
C HIS A 36 2.16 -3.82 -9.80
N PHE A 37 1.13 -4.66 -10.00
CA PHE A 37 -0.20 -4.21 -10.41
C PHE A 37 -1.29 -4.40 -9.36
N ILE A 38 -1.25 -5.49 -8.59
CA ILE A 38 -2.35 -5.84 -7.68
C ILE A 38 -2.12 -5.19 -6.32
N GLU A 39 -1.00 -5.51 -5.67
CA GLU A 39 -0.71 -5.09 -4.30
C GLU A 39 -0.75 -3.56 -4.12
N PRO A 40 -0.21 -2.74 -5.04
CA PRO A 40 -0.27 -1.30 -4.87
C PRO A 40 -1.71 -0.76 -4.94
N ASN A 41 -2.62 -1.36 -5.70
CA ASN A 41 -3.98 -0.85 -5.88
C ASN A 41 -4.96 -1.40 -4.82
N TRP A 42 -4.51 -2.32 -3.97
CA TRP A 42 -5.32 -2.92 -2.91
C TRP A 42 -5.28 -2.03 -1.66
N ILE A 43 -6.14 -1.02 -1.62
CA ILE A 43 -6.26 -0.09 -0.49
C ILE A 43 -7.10 -0.75 0.60
N ASP A 44 -6.53 -0.87 1.80
CA ASP A 44 -7.24 -1.35 2.98
C ASP A 44 -7.83 -0.17 3.77
N ILE A 45 -9.05 -0.32 4.30
CA ILE A 45 -9.72 0.72 5.09
C ILE A 45 -10.06 0.17 6.46
N ASN A 46 -9.34 0.64 7.48
CA ASN A 46 -9.48 0.17 8.85
C ASN A 46 -10.16 1.22 9.72
N TYR A 47 -10.98 0.78 10.68
CA TYR A 47 -11.66 1.65 11.64
C TYR A 47 -11.21 1.31 13.05
N LEU A 48 -10.59 2.28 13.74
CA LEU A 48 -10.10 2.14 15.10
C LEU A 48 -10.81 3.12 16.01
N LYS A 49 -11.61 2.60 16.94
CA LYS A 49 -12.24 3.41 17.99
C LYS A 49 -11.29 3.53 19.17
N LEU A 50 -10.80 4.73 19.43
CA LEU A 50 -9.87 5.01 20.51
C LEU A 50 -10.63 5.68 21.66
N LYS A 51 -10.75 4.95 22.77
CA LYS A 51 -11.33 5.46 24.01
C LYS A 51 -10.24 6.09 24.87
N LEU A 52 -10.31 7.41 25.06
CA LEU A 52 -9.28 8.19 25.73
C LEU A 52 -9.86 8.86 26.99
N PRO A 53 -9.26 8.65 28.19
CA PRO A 53 -9.82 9.10 29.46
C PRO A 53 -9.71 10.62 29.72
N SER A 54 -8.79 11.30 29.05
CA SER A 54 -8.56 12.75 29.21
C SER A 54 -8.86 13.52 27.92
N LEU A 55 -9.70 12.97 27.05
CA LEU A 55 -10.06 13.62 25.80
C LEU A 55 -11.03 14.77 26.08
N ALA A 56 -10.70 15.98 25.62
CA ALA A 56 -11.63 17.10 25.71
C ALA A 56 -12.94 16.75 24.99
N SER A 57 -14.08 17.14 25.59
CA SER A 57 -15.41 16.75 25.11
C SER A 57 -15.70 17.15 23.65
N GLU A 58 -15.04 18.20 23.19
CA GLU A 58 -15.07 18.78 21.84
C GLU A 58 -14.51 17.82 20.80
N PHE A 59 -13.64 16.89 21.19
CA PHE A 59 -13.07 15.86 20.32
C PHE A 59 -13.82 14.54 20.39
N ASN A 60 -14.93 14.46 21.12
CA ASN A 60 -15.74 13.24 21.15
C ASN A 60 -16.41 13.03 19.78
N GLY A 61 -16.10 11.90 19.14
CA GLY A 61 -16.49 11.59 17.76
C GLY A 61 -15.54 12.13 16.70
N TYR A 62 -14.42 12.76 17.08
CA TYR A 62 -13.45 13.34 16.15
C TYR A 62 -12.79 12.25 15.29
N ARG A 63 -12.76 12.47 13.98
CA ARG A 63 -12.31 11.49 12.98
C ARG A 63 -10.98 11.90 12.38
N ILE A 64 -9.93 11.16 12.70
CA ILE A 64 -8.61 11.31 12.09
C ILE A 64 -8.44 10.22 11.05
N VAL A 65 -8.32 10.59 9.78
CA VAL A 65 -8.01 9.65 8.70
C VAL A 65 -6.51 9.69 8.45
N GLN A 66 -5.82 8.62 8.82
CA GLN A 66 -4.43 8.42 8.50
C GLN A 66 -4.28 7.68 7.17
N ILE A 67 -3.46 8.23 6.29
CA ILE A 67 -3.10 7.62 5.00
C ILE A 67 -1.62 7.25 5.08
N SER A 68 -1.30 5.97 4.91
CA SER A 68 0.10 5.48 4.93
C SER A 68 0.52 4.82 3.62
N ASP A 69 1.81 4.94 3.30
CA ASP A 69 2.50 4.19 2.23
C ASP A 69 1.83 4.28 0.86
N ILE A 70 1.24 5.44 0.53
CA ILE A 70 0.59 5.65 -0.77
C ILE A 70 1.57 5.88 -1.93
N HIS A 71 2.88 6.01 -1.66
CA HIS A 71 3.99 6.25 -2.60
C HIS A 71 3.55 6.97 -3.88
N ILE A 72 3.37 8.29 -3.79
CA ILE A 72 3.00 9.12 -4.94
C ILE A 72 4.26 9.43 -5.76
N ASP A 73 4.44 8.73 -6.88
CA ASP A 73 5.50 9.00 -7.86
C ASP A 73 4.96 9.77 -9.08
N LYS A 74 5.85 10.24 -9.98
CA LYS A 74 5.43 10.92 -11.23
C LYS A 74 4.55 10.05 -12.14
N ARG A 75 4.56 8.73 -11.95
CA ARG A 75 3.74 7.76 -12.69
C ARG A 75 2.40 7.46 -12.04
N SER A 76 2.19 7.92 -10.81
CA SER A 76 0.93 7.79 -10.09
C SER A 76 -0.14 8.54 -10.86
N LYS A 77 -1.00 7.76 -11.53
CA LYS A 77 -2.06 8.30 -12.39
C LYS A 77 -2.96 9.20 -11.54
N LYS A 78 -3.26 10.41 -12.05
CA LYS A 78 -4.25 11.35 -11.47
C LYS A 78 -5.55 10.66 -11.05
N GLN A 79 -5.95 9.62 -11.78
CA GLN A 79 -7.09 8.75 -11.50
C GLN A 79 -6.98 8.03 -10.14
N ARG A 80 -5.82 7.46 -9.79
CA ARG A 80 -5.58 6.78 -8.52
C ARG A 80 -5.66 7.76 -7.35
N LEU A 81 -5.06 8.94 -7.50
CA LEU A 81 -5.14 10.00 -6.48
C LEU A 81 -6.57 10.46 -6.26
N ASN A 82 -7.32 10.69 -7.34
CA ASN A 82 -8.74 11.03 -7.24
C ASN A 82 -9.55 9.93 -6.55
N HIS A 83 -9.23 8.66 -6.79
CA HIS A 83 -9.88 7.54 -6.11
C HIS A 83 -9.56 7.51 -4.61
N ILE A 84 -8.29 7.70 -4.22
CA ILE A 84 -7.89 7.81 -2.81
C ILE A 84 -8.60 8.98 -2.14
N PHE A 85 -8.61 10.16 -2.77
CA PHE A 85 -9.32 11.32 -2.24
C PHE A 85 -10.82 11.07 -2.11
N TRP A 86 -11.43 10.39 -3.08
CA TRP A 86 -12.82 9.99 -2.99
C TRP A 86 -13.06 9.07 -1.78
N LEU A 87 -12.25 8.02 -1.60
CA LEU A 87 -12.35 7.09 -0.47
C LEU A 87 -12.20 7.80 0.87
N VAL A 88 -11.21 8.69 0.99
CA VAL A 88 -10.93 9.47 2.19
C VAL A 88 -12.09 10.42 2.49
N ASN A 89 -12.62 11.12 1.49
CA ASN A 89 -13.76 12.02 1.70
C ASN A 89 -15.03 11.28 2.15
N GLN A 90 -15.24 10.04 1.71
CA GLN A 90 -16.35 9.21 2.23
C GLN A 90 -16.21 8.94 3.74
N GLN A 91 -14.99 9.00 4.28
CA GLN A 91 -14.75 8.83 5.71
C GLN A 91 -15.08 10.06 6.54
N LYS A 92 -15.52 11.18 5.95
CA LYS A 92 -15.84 12.42 6.68
C LYS A 92 -14.78 12.78 7.73
N PRO A 93 -13.49 12.93 7.34
CA PRO A 93 -12.42 13.28 8.28
C PRO A 93 -12.60 14.68 8.83
N ASP A 94 -12.27 14.86 10.11
CA ASP A 94 -12.00 16.16 10.71
C ASP A 94 -10.52 16.54 10.58
N LEU A 95 -9.64 15.53 10.51
CA LEU A 95 -8.21 15.67 10.26
C LEU A 95 -7.74 14.56 9.31
N ILE A 96 -6.89 14.90 8.34
CA ILE A 96 -6.10 13.90 7.58
C ILE A 96 -4.65 13.95 8.08
N ALA A 97 -4.15 12.78 8.46
CA ALA A 97 -2.73 12.56 8.70
C ALA A 97 -2.15 11.79 7.51
N ILE A 98 -1.09 12.30 6.87
CA ILE A 98 -0.38 11.56 5.84
C ILE A 98 0.95 11.11 6.43
N THR A 99 1.17 9.81 6.51
CA THR A 99 2.35 9.20 7.11
C THR A 99 3.02 8.22 6.13
N GLY A 100 4.26 7.84 6.41
CA GLY A 100 5.04 6.95 5.54
C GLY A 100 5.72 7.64 4.34
N ASP A 101 6.10 6.85 3.35
CA ASP A 101 6.96 7.26 2.23
C ASP A 101 6.20 8.02 1.13
N PHE A 102 5.83 9.26 1.42
CA PHE A 102 5.10 10.13 0.49
C PHE A 102 5.95 10.63 -0.70
N VAL A 103 7.29 10.63 -0.58
CA VAL A 103 8.18 11.30 -1.56
C VAL A 103 9.30 10.39 -2.04
N THR A 104 9.20 9.94 -3.29
CA THR A 104 10.37 9.41 -4.02
C THR A 104 11.26 10.57 -4.44
N ARG A 105 12.57 10.51 -4.14
CA ARG A 105 13.60 11.51 -4.47
C ARG A 105 13.49 12.02 -5.92
N ARG A 106 12.70 13.09 -6.17
CA ARG A 106 12.72 13.98 -7.36
C ARG A 106 11.56 14.97 -7.47
N GLN A 107 10.55 14.94 -6.61
CA GLN A 107 9.53 15.99 -6.58
C GLN A 107 9.71 16.94 -5.39
N LYS A 108 9.74 18.25 -5.66
CA LYS A 108 9.60 19.30 -4.65
C LYS A 108 8.14 19.29 -4.18
N TYR A 109 7.79 18.39 -3.26
CA TYR A 109 6.63 18.65 -2.41
C TYR A 109 7.08 19.68 -1.38
N TYR A 110 6.38 20.80 -1.34
CA TYR A 110 6.59 21.79 -0.30
C TYR A 110 6.14 21.15 1.01
N ALA A 111 6.99 21.12 2.02
CA ALA A 111 6.58 20.77 3.36
C ALA A 111 5.88 21.97 4.00
N GLY A 112 4.81 21.72 4.73
CA GLY A 112 3.97 22.75 5.34
C GLY A 112 2.48 22.45 5.24
N LEU A 113 1.66 23.45 5.54
CA LEU A 113 0.20 23.39 5.49
C LEU A 113 -0.29 23.87 4.11
N TYR A 114 -1.12 23.07 3.45
CA TYR A 114 -1.74 23.35 2.16
C TYR A 114 -3.25 23.21 2.25
N LYS A 115 -3.97 23.90 1.38
CA LYS A 115 -5.41 23.76 1.27
C LYS A 115 -5.76 22.91 0.04
N VAL A 116 -6.34 21.74 0.25
CA VAL A 116 -6.81 20.84 -0.81
C VAL A 116 -8.34 20.82 -0.78
N GLY A 117 -8.95 21.58 -1.69
CA GLY A 117 -10.39 21.81 -1.69
C GLY A 117 -10.84 22.58 -0.44
N LYS A 118 -11.71 21.95 0.38
CA LYS A 118 -12.19 22.52 1.65
C LYS A 118 -11.31 22.18 2.85
N MET A 119 -10.23 21.43 2.65
CA MET A 119 -9.47 20.79 3.72
C MET A 119 -8.05 21.33 3.84
N PHE A 120 -7.49 21.24 5.04
CA PHE A 120 -6.07 21.50 5.28
C PHE A 120 -5.28 20.19 5.30
N GLU A 121 -4.18 20.14 4.55
CA GLU A 121 -3.22 19.04 4.48
C GLU A 121 -1.88 19.54 5.01
N TYR A 122 -1.30 18.86 6.00
CA TYR A 122 0.01 19.19 6.54
C TYR A 122 1.03 18.11 6.18
N THR A 123 2.11 18.48 5.51
CA THR A 123 3.20 17.56 5.16
C THR A 123 4.47 17.94 5.89
N ASN A 124 5.02 17.00 6.66
CA ASN A 124 6.32 17.17 7.31
C ASN A 124 7.47 16.81 6.34
N ARG A 125 8.65 17.42 6.51
CA ARG A 125 9.87 17.02 5.79
C ARG A 125 10.33 15.66 6.32
N GLY A 126 10.26 14.62 5.48
CA GLY A 126 10.69 13.25 5.80
C GLY A 126 11.79 12.72 4.88
N ILE A 127 12.51 11.69 5.34
CA ILE A 127 13.62 11.03 4.64
C ILE A 127 13.12 9.92 3.70
N GLY A 128 12.54 10.28 2.55
CA GLY A 128 11.99 9.30 1.59
C GLY A 128 12.99 8.32 0.95
N MET A 129 12.51 7.14 0.54
CA MET A 129 13.28 5.95 0.12
C MET A 129 13.57 5.83 -1.41
N THR A 130 14.27 4.75 -1.79
CA THR A 130 15.19 4.58 -2.94
C THR A 130 14.54 4.15 -4.28
N LYS A 131 15.30 4.23 -5.39
CA LYS A 131 14.94 4.08 -6.83
C LYS A 131 14.05 2.88 -7.27
N LEU A 132 13.82 1.85 -6.46
CA LEU A 132 13.17 0.61 -6.92
C LEU A 132 11.70 0.54 -6.45
N HIS A 133 10.74 0.51 -7.40
CA HIS A 133 9.29 0.53 -7.12
C HIS A 133 8.74 -0.89 -7.03
N LEU A 134 9.24 -1.69 -6.08
CA LEU A 134 8.72 -3.03 -5.79
C LEU A 134 8.12 -3.04 -4.38
N ARG A 135 6.88 -3.51 -4.25
CA ARG A 135 6.19 -3.71 -2.97
C ARG A 135 6.01 -5.20 -2.71
N PHE A 136 6.25 -5.62 -1.48
CA PHE A 136 5.98 -6.96 -1.00
C PHE A 136 5.38 -6.87 0.39
N ALA A 137 4.12 -7.28 0.54
CA ALA A 137 3.37 -7.22 1.79
C ALA A 137 3.29 -5.81 2.43
N SER A 138 3.29 -4.74 1.63
CA SER A 138 3.20 -3.34 2.08
C SER A 138 2.02 -2.65 1.38
N ARG A 139 0.81 -3.13 1.71
CA ARG A 139 -0.45 -2.61 1.16
C ARG A 139 -0.69 -1.18 1.66
N PRO A 140 -1.16 -0.27 0.80
CA PRO A 140 -1.56 1.06 1.25
C PRO A 140 -2.79 0.96 2.16
N GLU A 141 -2.78 1.74 3.24
CA GLU A 141 -3.83 1.72 4.25
C GLU A 141 -4.43 3.13 4.44
N ILE A 142 -5.75 3.15 4.63
CA ILE A 142 -6.51 4.29 5.12
C ILE A 142 -7.09 3.89 6.47
N THR A 143 -6.46 4.35 7.55
CA THR A 143 -6.93 4.08 8.91
C THR A 143 -7.79 5.24 9.39
N VAL A 144 -9.00 4.97 9.84
CA VAL A 144 -9.91 5.96 10.43
C VAL A 144 -9.91 5.79 11.94
N PHE A 145 -9.26 6.70 12.64
CA PHE A 145 -9.35 6.81 14.10
C PHE A 145 -10.58 7.61 14.46
N ILE A 146 -11.44 7.02 15.30
CA ILE A 146 -12.60 7.70 15.87
C ILE A 146 -12.30 7.86 17.35
N LEU A 147 -12.13 9.10 17.79
CA LEU A 147 -11.85 9.41 19.18
C LEU A 147 -13.14 9.41 19.98
N GLU A 148 -13.18 8.65 21.07
CA GLU A 148 -14.30 8.60 22.00
C GLU A 148 -13.77 9.00 23.38
N ASN A 149 -14.48 9.90 24.05
CA ASN A 149 -14.17 10.22 25.44
C ASN A 149 -14.66 9.06 26.33
N TYR A 150 -13.76 8.52 27.14
CA TYR A 150 -14.10 7.55 28.18
C TYR A 150 -14.26 8.28 29.52
N LYS A 151 -15.51 8.46 29.96
CA LYS A 151 -15.82 8.97 31.29
C LYS A 151 -15.43 7.98 32.38
#